data_AF-F9FZP6-F1
#
_entry.id   AF-F9FZP6-F1
#
_cell.length_a   1.000
_cell.length_b   1.000
_cell.length_c   1.000
_cell.angle_alpha   90.00
_cell.angle_beta   90.00
_cell.angle_gamma   90.00
#
_symmetry.space_group_name_H-M   'P 1'
#
loop_
_entity.id
_entity.type
_entity.pdbx_description
1 polymer ?
#
loop_
_entity_poly.entity_id
_entity_poly.type
_entity_poly.pdbx_seq_one_letter_code
_entity_poly.pdbx_strand_id
1 'polypeptide(L)'
;MFRMFALVWLYLLGTCLARNSSLPGDCPTEITDVDKGVTFNASGTLPIKFKGQRDPWYISTAVTDERDQNRTFINGHSMQWLKAFISVPQQLVGSLDGKTVEVCPYMLKGLNNTSEDPDDADESCKGVMSDECIEEFENLTLPLGTGKNCPSYQDFDLSDKCKLHLYSAMLFPPRNFSTARCSLDKMPYLDIPDNHRTYGTYISLGEDGDIDYDDYDMYDIRVQQTIPMFMMVSTRGVSDSKMVCIAPNKVVRGSRKPELKLEGAEQEDENTASRVGGLGAAVFLGVGAMIFSLLIPWTFVTMRLSSFITGAALLSSGANALNILLNNDDGFGSGNLREMYRIFKEKGHNVWLVAPATKQSGKGGTSDFTAEGNLTAPSQYDLIPKGAPSVGHDPKDSQIWYYNGTPAACTFVALDYVLPKFANFSVPDLVVTGPNYGTNLGGFVWTLSGTAGAAYAATNRGIPAIAISASNQEVPYFEVKNRTNPATWAAQASVKFVENFIATSPKNGPLLPLGYGVSVNLPVLTKKNQNPDFVQTRFTGNAHVNEAVLDKEKGTFTWANIKPYAAGVNACINGDCSLPGVCVFLHG
;
A
#
# COMPACT_ATOMS: atom_id res chain seq x y z
N MET A 1 13.16 -5.30 60.85
CA MET A 1 11.97 -4.43 60.83
C MET A 1 11.97 -3.72 59.49
N PHE A 2 11.00 -4.07 58.64
CA PHE A 2 10.50 -3.30 57.48
C PHE A 2 11.47 -2.79 56.40
N ARG A 3 11.34 -3.42 55.21
CA ARG A 3 11.28 -2.87 53.84
C ARG A 3 12.34 -3.44 52.88
N MET A 4 11.94 -4.45 52.11
CA MET A 4 11.98 -4.46 50.64
C MET A 4 11.46 -5.82 50.16
N PHE A 5 10.13 -5.99 50.19
CA PHE A 5 9.42 -6.98 49.38
C PHE A 5 8.90 -6.22 48.15
N ALA A 6 9.65 -6.29 47.06
CA ALA A 6 9.19 -6.02 45.69
C ALA A 6 10.40 -6.19 44.77
N LEU A 7 10.72 -7.42 44.34
CA LEU A 7 11.59 -7.70 43.19
C LEU A 7 11.68 -9.20 42.83
N VAL A 8 10.65 -10.00 43.13
CA VAL A 8 10.55 -11.39 42.64
C VAL A 8 9.08 -11.67 42.36
N TRP A 9 8.54 -11.21 41.23
CA TRP A 9 7.28 -11.68 40.63
C TRP A 9 7.06 -10.89 39.33
N LEU A 10 7.74 -11.29 38.25
CA LEU A 10 7.39 -11.06 36.83
C LEU A 10 8.54 -11.51 35.91
N TYR A 11 9.04 -12.72 36.14
CA TYR A 11 9.78 -13.49 35.15
C TYR A 11 9.31 -14.93 35.34
N LEU A 12 8.76 -15.53 34.28
CA LEU A 12 8.04 -16.82 34.20
C LEU A 12 6.51 -16.69 34.29
N LEU A 13 5.86 -16.48 33.14
CA LEU A 13 4.73 -17.28 32.62
C LEU A 13 4.29 -16.70 31.26
N GLY A 14 5.06 -17.05 30.23
CA GLY A 14 4.67 -16.93 28.82
C GLY A 14 4.74 -18.28 28.12
N THR A 15 4.59 -19.39 28.86
CA THR A 15 4.38 -20.71 28.26
C THR A 15 2.89 -20.83 27.94
N CYS A 16 2.55 -20.97 26.66
CA CYS A 16 1.23 -21.40 26.19
C CYS A 16 0.71 -22.54 27.08
N LEU A 17 -0.25 -22.25 27.96
CA LEU A 17 -1.09 -23.28 28.53
C LEU A 17 -2.11 -23.64 27.45
N ALA A 18 -1.73 -24.53 26.53
CA ALA A 18 -2.69 -25.19 25.67
C ALA A 18 -3.66 -25.96 26.58
N ARG A 19 -4.90 -25.48 26.72
CA ARG A 19 -5.95 -26.30 27.32
C ARG A 19 -6.17 -27.52 26.43
N ASN A 20 -6.44 -28.67 27.01
CA ASN A 20 -6.90 -29.81 26.23
C ASN A 20 -8.31 -29.50 25.69
N SER A 21 -8.49 -29.74 24.38
CA SER A 21 -9.78 -29.64 23.71
C SER A 21 -10.80 -30.54 24.43
N SER A 22 -11.96 -29.99 24.76
CA SER A 22 -13.14 -30.70 25.21
C SER A 22 -13.83 -31.47 24.07
N LEU A 23 -13.51 -31.10 22.82
CA LEU A 23 -14.04 -31.73 21.61
C LEU A 23 -13.25 -32.97 21.18
N PRO A 24 -13.90 -33.91 20.44
CA PRO A 24 -13.22 -35.05 19.83
C PRO A 24 -12.00 -34.66 18.97
N GLY A 25 -10.96 -35.50 19.00
CA GLY A 25 -9.70 -35.22 18.29
C GLY A 25 -9.79 -35.27 16.76
N ASP A 26 -10.89 -35.76 16.20
CA ASP A 26 -11.16 -35.76 14.76
C ASP A 26 -11.93 -34.51 14.29
N CYS A 27 -12.18 -33.55 15.19
CA CYS A 27 -12.78 -32.29 14.81
C CYS A 27 -11.82 -31.39 14.01
N PRO A 28 -12.35 -30.55 13.10
CA PRO A 28 -11.53 -29.63 12.32
C PRO A 28 -10.70 -28.67 13.19
N THR A 29 -9.52 -28.30 12.71
CA THR A 29 -8.53 -27.47 13.43
C THR A 29 -9.10 -26.11 13.81
N GLU A 30 -9.94 -25.53 12.96
CA GLU A 30 -10.61 -24.25 13.20
C GLU A 30 -11.40 -24.27 14.51
N ILE A 31 -12.13 -25.36 14.76
CA ILE A 31 -12.98 -25.49 15.93
C ILE A 31 -12.16 -25.90 17.16
N THR A 32 -11.24 -26.83 16.99
CA THR A 32 -10.43 -27.33 18.12
C THR A 32 -9.49 -26.26 18.66
N ASP A 33 -8.95 -25.38 17.82
CA ASP A 33 -8.08 -24.29 18.28
C ASP A 33 -8.85 -23.26 19.12
N VAL A 34 -10.07 -22.92 18.71
CA VAL A 34 -10.94 -22.03 19.50
C VAL A 34 -11.30 -22.66 20.84
N ASP A 35 -11.66 -23.95 20.86
CA ASP A 35 -12.00 -24.68 22.10
C ASP A 35 -10.81 -24.80 23.06
N LYS A 36 -9.59 -24.94 22.54
CA LYS A 36 -8.34 -24.90 23.32
C LYS A 36 -7.99 -23.49 23.83
N GLY A 37 -8.71 -22.46 23.39
CA GLY A 37 -8.46 -21.07 23.77
C GLY A 37 -7.26 -20.44 23.07
N VAL A 38 -6.92 -20.90 21.85
CA VAL A 38 -5.94 -20.21 21.00
C VAL A 38 -6.45 -18.79 20.75
N THR A 39 -5.56 -17.81 20.88
CA THR A 39 -5.90 -16.40 20.66
C THR A 39 -5.79 -16.07 19.18
N PHE A 40 -6.79 -15.40 18.61
CA PHE A 40 -6.87 -15.08 17.18
C PHE A 40 -7.50 -13.71 16.98
N ASN A 41 -7.01 -12.92 16.02
CA ASN A 41 -7.81 -11.79 15.54
C ASN A 41 -8.91 -12.33 14.63
N ALA A 42 -10.09 -11.77 14.74
CA ALA A 42 -11.26 -12.22 14.02
C ALA A 42 -11.79 -11.09 13.16
N SER A 43 -12.59 -11.42 12.17
CA SER A 43 -13.45 -10.43 11.54
C SER A 43 -14.56 -9.99 12.49
N GLY A 44 -15.38 -9.05 12.03
CA GLY A 44 -16.76 -8.95 12.52
C GLY A 44 -17.60 -10.18 12.15
N THR A 45 -18.91 -10.06 12.34
CA THR A 45 -19.89 -11.06 11.91
C THR A 45 -20.70 -10.49 10.75
N LEU A 46 -20.47 -11.00 9.54
CA LEU A 46 -21.19 -10.52 8.35
C LEU A 46 -22.47 -11.36 8.16
N PRO A 47 -23.67 -10.78 8.27
CA PRO A 47 -24.92 -11.50 8.03
C PRO A 47 -25.08 -11.79 6.54
N ILE A 48 -25.28 -13.06 6.20
CA ILE A 48 -25.50 -13.51 4.83
C ILE A 48 -26.82 -14.26 4.71
N LYS A 49 -27.55 -14.03 3.63
CA LYS A 49 -28.81 -14.71 3.33
C LYS A 49 -28.77 -15.34 1.96
N PHE A 50 -28.87 -16.66 1.90
CA PHE A 50 -28.98 -17.40 0.64
C PHE A 50 -30.45 -17.60 0.22
N LYS A 51 -30.68 -17.86 -1.07
CA LYS A 51 -32.00 -18.19 -1.62
C LYS A 51 -32.64 -19.35 -0.85
N GLY A 52 -33.92 -19.17 -0.50
CA GLY A 52 -34.71 -20.17 0.22
C GLY A 52 -34.48 -20.22 1.74
N GLN A 53 -33.55 -19.41 2.29
CA GLN A 53 -33.33 -19.33 3.73
C GLN A 53 -34.23 -18.28 4.39
N ARG A 54 -34.71 -18.60 5.60
CA ARG A 54 -35.57 -17.71 6.39
C ARG A 54 -34.76 -16.75 7.25
N ASP A 55 -33.87 -17.31 8.06
CA ASP A 55 -33.00 -16.60 9.00
C ASP A 55 -31.61 -16.38 8.37
N PRO A 56 -30.95 -15.25 8.64
CA PRO A 56 -29.59 -15.00 8.16
C PRO A 56 -28.62 -15.98 8.80
N TRP A 57 -27.57 -16.34 8.06
CA TRP A 57 -26.39 -17.00 8.59
C TRP A 57 -25.30 -15.95 8.81
N TYR A 58 -24.22 -16.33 9.49
CA TYR A 58 -23.10 -15.41 9.70
C TYR A 58 -21.81 -16.06 9.28
N ILE A 59 -20.96 -15.29 8.62
CA ILE A 59 -19.61 -15.71 8.27
C ILE A 59 -18.59 -14.86 9.01
N SER A 60 -17.48 -15.49 9.38
CA SER A 60 -16.35 -14.82 9.99
C SER A 60 -15.04 -15.49 9.61
N THR A 61 -13.97 -14.71 9.57
CA THR A 61 -12.60 -15.17 9.36
C THR A 61 -11.78 -14.94 10.61
N ALA A 62 -10.69 -15.69 10.77
CA ALA A 62 -9.74 -15.48 11.84
C ALA A 62 -8.30 -15.70 11.37
N VAL A 63 -7.38 -14.93 11.98
CA VAL A 63 -5.94 -15.06 11.81
C VAL A 63 -5.33 -15.45 13.15
N THR A 64 -4.61 -16.56 13.17
CA THR A 64 -3.68 -16.91 14.27
C THR A 64 -2.25 -16.80 13.78
N ASP A 65 -1.35 -16.45 14.70
CA ASP A 65 0.08 -16.34 14.45
C ASP A 65 0.81 -17.30 15.39
N GLU A 66 1.50 -18.28 14.81
CA GLU A 66 2.28 -19.29 15.51
C GLU A 66 3.76 -18.96 15.35
N ARG A 67 4.45 -18.74 16.47
CA ARG A 67 5.89 -18.44 16.49
C ARG A 67 6.63 -19.42 17.38
N ASP A 68 7.68 -20.02 16.87
CA ASP A 68 8.56 -20.91 17.64
C ASP A 68 10.01 -20.84 17.14
N GLN A 69 10.91 -20.31 17.98
CA GLN A 69 12.34 -20.19 17.64
C GLN A 69 13.03 -21.54 17.43
N ASN A 70 12.49 -22.63 17.98
CA ASN A 70 13.05 -23.98 17.86
C ASN A 70 12.47 -24.77 16.69
N ARG A 71 11.44 -24.23 16.02
CA ARG A 71 10.80 -24.84 14.86
C ARG A 71 10.98 -23.92 13.65
N THR A 72 11.55 -24.47 12.60
CA THR A 72 11.64 -23.76 11.31
C THR A 72 10.44 -24.16 10.47
N PHE A 73 9.62 -23.17 10.11
CA PHE A 73 8.59 -23.28 9.08
C PHE A 73 9.22 -23.04 7.70
N ILE A 74 8.43 -23.00 6.62
CA ILE A 74 8.96 -23.02 5.24
C ILE A 74 9.92 -21.85 4.98
N ASN A 75 9.59 -20.63 5.45
CA ASN A 75 10.36 -19.42 5.19
C ASN A 75 10.81 -18.65 6.46
N GLY A 76 10.78 -19.27 7.64
CA GLY A 76 11.16 -18.58 8.88
C GLY A 76 10.78 -19.33 10.16
N HIS A 77 10.60 -18.59 11.25
CA HIS A 77 10.21 -19.13 12.57
C HIS A 77 8.77 -18.79 12.96
N SER A 78 7.98 -18.31 12.01
CA SER A 78 6.56 -18.05 12.20
C SER A 78 5.70 -18.60 11.05
N MET A 79 4.46 -18.94 11.39
CA MET A 79 3.43 -19.40 10.45
C MET A 79 2.10 -18.81 10.87
N GLN A 80 1.34 -18.31 9.89
CA GLN A 80 0.05 -17.69 10.14
C GLN A 80 -1.05 -18.55 9.55
N TRP A 81 -2.16 -18.68 10.27
CA TRP A 81 -3.27 -19.51 9.84
C TRP A 81 -4.51 -18.68 9.60
N LEU A 82 -5.00 -18.74 8.37
CA LEU A 82 -6.28 -18.18 7.95
C LEU A 82 -7.37 -19.23 8.10
N LYS A 83 -8.38 -18.90 8.89
CA LYS A 83 -9.50 -19.78 9.22
C LYS A 83 -10.81 -19.11 8.88
N ALA A 84 -11.80 -19.89 8.47
CA ALA A 84 -13.15 -19.38 8.27
C ALA A 84 -14.20 -20.20 9.01
N PHE A 85 -15.25 -19.51 9.43
CA PHE A 85 -16.33 -20.06 10.24
C PHE A 85 -17.67 -19.64 9.67
N ILE A 86 -18.65 -20.54 9.78
CA ILE A 86 -20.03 -20.30 9.41
C ILE A 86 -20.93 -20.58 10.60
N SER A 87 -21.82 -19.65 10.91
CA SER A 87 -22.77 -19.76 12.02
C SER A 87 -24.18 -19.78 11.51
N VAL A 88 -24.89 -20.84 11.85
CA VAL A 88 -26.22 -21.15 11.33
C VAL A 88 -27.25 -21.21 12.45
N PRO A 89 -28.53 -20.95 12.18
CA PRO A 89 -29.59 -21.05 13.18
C PRO A 89 -29.57 -22.42 13.85
N GLN A 90 -29.67 -22.44 15.18
CA GLN A 90 -29.66 -23.67 15.99
C GLN A 90 -30.78 -24.65 15.57
N GLN A 91 -31.86 -24.14 14.99
CA GLN A 91 -32.98 -24.93 14.46
C GLN A 91 -32.56 -25.84 13.28
N LEU A 92 -31.51 -25.47 12.55
CA LEU A 92 -30.98 -26.24 11.43
C LEU A 92 -30.20 -27.46 11.92
N VAL A 93 -29.58 -27.37 13.08
CA VAL A 93 -28.66 -28.38 13.63
C VAL A 93 -29.41 -29.66 13.96
N GLY A 94 -29.04 -30.76 13.29
CA GLY A 94 -29.67 -32.07 13.47
C GLY A 94 -31.05 -32.22 12.80
N SER A 95 -31.59 -31.16 12.22
CA SER A 95 -32.86 -31.19 11.48
C SER A 95 -32.72 -31.93 10.15
N LEU A 96 -33.86 -32.25 9.51
CA LEU A 96 -33.86 -32.78 8.15
C LEU A 96 -33.25 -31.77 7.16
N ASP A 97 -33.50 -30.48 7.37
CA ASP A 97 -32.99 -29.40 6.51
C ASP A 97 -31.49 -29.29 6.61
N GLY A 98 -30.94 -29.29 7.83
CA GLY A 98 -29.50 -29.25 8.05
C GLY A 98 -28.76 -30.45 7.47
N LYS A 99 -29.41 -31.60 7.30
CA LYS A 99 -28.84 -32.77 6.62
C LYS A 99 -28.79 -32.62 5.09
N THR A 100 -29.70 -31.83 4.53
CA THR A 100 -29.80 -31.61 3.07
C THR A 100 -29.03 -30.38 2.59
N VAL A 101 -28.54 -29.57 3.53
CA VAL A 101 -27.70 -28.42 3.23
C VAL A 101 -26.31 -28.90 2.85
N GLU A 102 -25.80 -28.40 1.74
CA GLU A 102 -24.44 -28.59 1.27
C GLU A 102 -23.79 -27.22 1.08
N VAL A 103 -22.74 -26.93 1.85
CA VAL A 103 -21.96 -25.70 1.74
C VAL A 103 -20.56 -26.02 1.24
N CYS A 104 -20.17 -25.37 0.15
CA CYS A 104 -18.83 -25.44 -0.45
C CYS A 104 -18.20 -24.05 -0.42
N PRO A 105 -17.32 -23.79 0.57
CA PRO A 105 -16.66 -22.51 0.72
C PRO A 105 -15.28 -22.52 0.04
N TYR A 106 -14.92 -21.40 -0.56
CA TYR A 106 -13.66 -21.19 -1.26
C TYR A 106 -13.07 -19.87 -0.79
N MET A 107 -11.84 -19.92 -0.26
CA MET A 107 -11.06 -18.73 0.04
C MET A 107 -10.24 -18.36 -1.19
N LEU A 108 -10.41 -17.14 -1.66
CA LEU A 108 -9.64 -16.58 -2.77
C LEU A 108 -8.40 -15.89 -2.20
N LYS A 109 -7.47 -15.51 -3.09
CA LYS A 109 -6.28 -14.77 -2.71
C LYS A 109 -6.68 -13.46 -2.01
N GLY A 110 -6.08 -13.18 -0.85
CA GLY A 110 -6.25 -11.91 -0.15
C GLY A 110 -5.86 -10.72 -1.04
N LEU A 111 -6.64 -9.66 -1.00
CA LEU A 111 -6.44 -8.45 -1.80
C LEU A 111 -6.18 -7.26 -0.89
N ASN A 112 -5.24 -6.40 -1.28
CA ASN A 112 -4.87 -5.19 -0.53
C ASN A 112 -5.82 -4.03 -0.84
N ASN A 113 -7.12 -4.31 -0.83
CA ASN A 113 -8.20 -3.35 -1.07
C ASN A 113 -9.19 -3.42 0.11
N THR A 114 -9.78 -2.29 0.48
CA THR A 114 -10.87 -2.23 1.45
C THR A 114 -12.22 -2.29 0.72
N SER A 115 -13.19 -2.94 1.36
CA SER A 115 -14.58 -2.93 0.91
C SER A 115 -15.17 -1.53 1.01
N GLU A 116 -16.01 -1.15 0.04
CA GLU A 116 -16.83 0.06 0.13
C GLU A 116 -17.95 -0.05 1.17
N ASP A 117 -18.47 -1.26 1.41
CA ASP A 117 -19.50 -1.54 2.41
C ASP A 117 -19.22 -2.89 3.10
N PRO A 118 -18.29 -2.93 4.08
CA PRO A 118 -17.85 -4.18 4.70
C PRO A 118 -18.92 -4.87 5.57
N ASP A 119 -20.02 -4.17 5.88
CA ASP A 119 -21.08 -4.66 6.76
C ASP A 119 -22.30 -5.22 5.99
N ASP A 120 -22.42 -4.94 4.68
CA ASP A 120 -23.42 -5.54 3.79
C ASP A 120 -22.80 -6.68 2.98
N ALA A 121 -23.29 -7.92 3.16
CA ALA A 121 -22.75 -9.07 2.44
C ALA A 121 -22.84 -8.95 0.92
N ASP A 122 -23.89 -8.29 0.39
CA ASP A 122 -24.15 -8.19 -1.04
C ASP A 122 -23.23 -7.15 -1.72
N GLU A 123 -22.78 -6.14 -0.97
CA GLU A 123 -21.87 -5.10 -1.46
C GLU A 123 -20.44 -5.27 -0.90
N SER A 124 -20.21 -6.24 -0.01
CA SER A 124 -18.94 -6.40 0.71
C SER A 124 -17.71 -6.55 -0.21
N CYS A 125 -17.87 -7.07 -1.43
CA CYS A 125 -16.76 -7.21 -2.38
C CYS A 125 -16.55 -6.03 -3.32
N LYS A 126 -17.42 -5.03 -3.28
CA LYS A 126 -17.29 -3.82 -4.09
C LYS A 126 -16.07 -3.02 -3.66
N GLY A 127 -15.32 -2.53 -4.65
CA GLY A 127 -14.00 -1.91 -4.44
C GLY A 127 -12.89 -2.92 -4.14
N VAL A 128 -13.21 -4.16 -3.77
CA VAL A 128 -12.23 -5.24 -3.51
C VAL A 128 -11.88 -5.98 -4.79
N MET A 129 -12.89 -6.38 -5.55
CA MET A 129 -12.77 -7.01 -6.86
C MET A 129 -13.74 -6.36 -7.86
N SER A 130 -13.52 -6.58 -9.16
CA SER A 130 -14.36 -5.96 -10.18
C SER A 130 -15.75 -6.60 -10.22
N ASP A 131 -16.78 -5.78 -10.48
CA ASP A 131 -18.18 -6.22 -10.58
C ASP A 131 -18.35 -7.39 -11.55
N GLU A 132 -17.59 -7.40 -12.67
CA GLU A 132 -17.64 -8.50 -13.62
C GLU A 132 -17.19 -9.83 -13.00
N CYS A 133 -16.19 -9.82 -12.13
CA CYS A 133 -15.73 -11.04 -11.47
C CYS A 133 -16.72 -11.49 -10.39
N ILE A 134 -17.30 -10.55 -9.63
CA ILE A 134 -18.35 -10.88 -8.65
C ILE A 134 -19.50 -11.60 -9.37
N GLU A 135 -19.98 -11.02 -10.47
CA GLU A 135 -21.08 -11.58 -11.26
C GLU A 135 -20.73 -12.94 -11.87
N GLU A 136 -19.52 -13.13 -12.41
CA GLU A 136 -19.08 -14.43 -12.94
C GLU A 136 -19.10 -15.52 -11.86
N PHE A 137 -18.59 -15.23 -10.66
CA PHE A 137 -18.59 -16.18 -9.55
C PHE A 137 -20.02 -16.50 -9.09
N GLU A 138 -20.87 -15.49 -8.90
CA GLU A 138 -22.24 -15.68 -8.41
C GLU A 138 -23.15 -16.37 -9.43
N ASN A 139 -22.83 -16.29 -10.71
CA ASN A 139 -23.53 -17.01 -11.78
C ASN A 139 -23.06 -18.46 -11.98
N LEU A 140 -22.04 -18.94 -11.25
CA LEU A 140 -21.62 -20.34 -11.31
C LEU A 140 -22.76 -21.27 -10.87
N THR A 141 -23.25 -22.07 -11.82
CA THR A 141 -24.34 -23.03 -11.63
C THR A 141 -23.80 -24.46 -11.66
N LEU A 142 -22.99 -24.82 -10.67
CA LEU A 142 -22.47 -26.17 -10.54
C LEU A 142 -23.38 -27.04 -9.65
N PRO A 143 -23.69 -28.27 -10.05
CA PRO A 143 -24.50 -29.17 -9.25
C PRO A 143 -23.71 -29.59 -8.00
N LEU A 144 -24.18 -29.16 -6.83
CA LEU A 144 -23.82 -29.74 -5.54
C LEU A 144 -24.71 -30.99 -5.34
N GLY A 145 -24.11 -32.13 -5.03
CA GLY A 145 -24.83 -33.40 -5.00
C GLY A 145 -24.17 -34.54 -4.23
N THR A 146 -25.03 -35.43 -3.74
CA THR A 146 -24.80 -36.41 -2.69
C THR A 146 -23.54 -37.25 -2.84
N GLY A 147 -22.56 -36.97 -1.99
CA GLY A 147 -21.37 -37.81 -1.79
C GLY A 147 -20.17 -37.48 -2.68
N LYS A 148 -20.22 -36.40 -3.45
CA LYS A 148 -19.06 -35.86 -4.14
C LYS A 148 -18.40 -34.75 -3.32
N ASN A 149 -17.10 -34.57 -3.51
CA ASN A 149 -16.39 -33.41 -2.97
C ASN A 149 -16.93 -32.13 -3.61
N CYS A 150 -16.72 -31.01 -2.95
CA CYS A 150 -16.95 -29.69 -3.53
C CYS A 150 -16.24 -29.56 -4.89
N PRO A 151 -16.85 -28.88 -5.87
CA PRO A 151 -16.24 -28.67 -7.19
C PRO A 151 -14.82 -28.10 -7.10
N SER A 152 -13.95 -28.53 -8.02
CA SER A 152 -12.61 -27.96 -8.16
C SER A 152 -12.68 -26.64 -8.90
N TYR A 153 -11.68 -25.77 -8.70
CA TYR A 153 -11.51 -24.55 -9.49
C TYR A 153 -11.42 -24.78 -11.00
N GLN A 154 -11.01 -25.99 -11.42
CA GLN A 154 -10.99 -26.37 -12.84
C GLN A 154 -12.39 -26.55 -13.42
N ASP A 155 -13.40 -26.79 -12.58
CA ASP A 155 -14.80 -26.91 -12.98
C ASP A 155 -15.48 -25.54 -13.12
N PHE A 156 -14.80 -24.45 -12.75
CA PHE A 156 -15.34 -23.10 -12.78
C PHE A 156 -15.15 -22.49 -14.17
N ASP A 157 -16.26 -22.17 -14.85
CA ASP A 157 -16.25 -21.46 -16.13
C ASP A 157 -16.11 -19.95 -15.90
N LEU A 158 -14.89 -19.53 -15.58
CA LEU A 158 -14.51 -18.15 -15.31
C LEU A 158 -13.58 -17.61 -16.40
N SER A 159 -13.61 -16.31 -16.62
CA SER A 159 -12.65 -15.60 -17.45
C SER A 159 -11.23 -15.70 -16.88
N ASP A 160 -10.23 -15.56 -17.74
CA ASP A 160 -8.82 -15.62 -17.32
C ASP A 160 -8.49 -14.53 -16.29
N LYS A 161 -9.16 -13.36 -16.35
CA LYS A 161 -9.03 -12.29 -15.38
C LYS A 161 -9.49 -12.74 -13.99
N CYS A 162 -10.65 -13.38 -13.89
CA CYS A 162 -11.22 -13.80 -12.61
C CYS A 162 -10.52 -15.03 -12.03
N LYS A 163 -9.99 -15.91 -12.90
CA LYS A 163 -9.15 -17.05 -12.49
C LYS A 163 -7.88 -16.65 -11.72
N LEU A 164 -7.35 -15.44 -11.92
CA LEU A 164 -6.17 -14.95 -11.19
C LEU A 164 -6.42 -14.76 -9.69
N HIS A 165 -7.68 -14.68 -9.25
CA HIS A 165 -8.02 -14.58 -7.83
C HIS A 165 -8.06 -15.94 -7.11
N LEU A 166 -8.02 -17.04 -7.85
CA LEU A 166 -8.07 -18.39 -7.27
C LEU A 166 -6.72 -18.74 -6.62
N TYR A 167 -6.77 -19.31 -5.42
CA TYR A 167 -5.59 -19.56 -4.61
C TYR A 167 -5.11 -21.02 -4.64
N SER A 168 -5.81 -21.92 -3.95
CA SER A 168 -5.49 -23.35 -3.91
C SER A 168 -6.73 -24.20 -3.71
N ALA A 169 -6.87 -25.29 -4.49
CA ALA A 169 -8.02 -26.17 -4.43
C ALA A 169 -7.83 -27.24 -3.36
N MET A 170 -8.52 -27.10 -2.23
CA MET A 170 -8.67 -28.20 -1.29
C MET A 170 -10.00 -28.90 -1.55
N LEU A 171 -9.94 -30.20 -1.86
CA LEU A 171 -11.12 -31.02 -2.14
C LEU A 171 -11.66 -31.58 -0.83
N PHE A 172 -12.73 -30.98 -0.32
CA PHE A 172 -13.43 -31.43 0.88
C PHE A 172 -14.86 -31.86 0.54
N PRO A 173 -15.46 -32.74 1.35
CA PRO A 173 -16.91 -32.96 1.27
C PRO A 173 -17.65 -31.67 1.66
N PRO A 174 -18.84 -31.43 1.07
CA PRO A 174 -19.66 -30.28 1.45
C PRO A 174 -19.98 -30.30 2.95
N ARG A 175 -19.96 -29.13 3.58
CA ARG A 175 -20.35 -28.98 4.98
C ARG A 175 -21.87 -29.04 5.09
N ASN A 176 -22.34 -29.92 5.97
CA ASN A 176 -23.74 -30.00 6.38
C ASN A 176 -23.86 -29.77 7.89
N PHE A 177 -25.10 -29.65 8.37
CA PHE A 177 -25.41 -29.34 9.76
C PHE A 177 -26.20 -30.47 10.42
N SER A 178 -25.90 -31.71 10.03
CA SER A 178 -26.57 -32.92 10.51
C SER A 178 -26.36 -33.26 11.99
N THR A 179 -25.37 -32.63 12.63
CA THR A 179 -25.01 -32.85 14.03
C THR A 179 -24.42 -31.60 14.67
N ALA A 180 -24.56 -31.49 15.99
CA ALA A 180 -23.86 -30.50 16.81
C ALA A 180 -22.39 -30.90 17.11
N ARG A 181 -21.95 -32.08 16.68
CA ARG A 181 -20.56 -32.51 16.85
C ARG A 181 -19.61 -31.57 16.10
N CYS A 182 -18.46 -31.24 16.71
CA CYS A 182 -17.44 -30.36 16.14
C CYS A 182 -17.97 -28.96 15.77
N SER A 183 -18.68 -28.34 16.71
CA SER A 183 -19.22 -26.99 16.59
C SER A 183 -19.21 -26.29 17.95
N LEU A 184 -19.32 -24.98 17.93
CA LEU A 184 -19.28 -24.12 19.12
C LEU A 184 -20.65 -23.51 19.35
N ASP A 185 -21.07 -23.46 20.62
CA ASP A 185 -22.27 -22.73 21.04
C ASP A 185 -22.04 -21.21 20.96
N LYS A 186 -20.81 -20.77 21.20
CA LYS A 186 -20.44 -19.36 21.15
C LYS A 186 -19.03 -19.21 20.59
N MET A 187 -18.89 -18.31 19.63
CA MET A 187 -17.59 -17.90 19.12
C MET A 187 -17.06 -16.74 19.99
N PRO A 188 -15.87 -16.85 20.60
CA PRO A 188 -15.29 -15.78 21.40
C PRO A 188 -15.12 -14.50 20.56
N TYR A 189 -15.37 -13.35 21.19
CA TYR A 189 -15.17 -12.01 20.62
C TYR A 189 -16.05 -11.62 19.43
N LEU A 190 -16.94 -12.50 18.98
CA LEU A 190 -17.90 -12.24 17.90
C LEU A 190 -19.31 -12.04 18.45
N ASP A 191 -20.06 -11.14 17.82
CA ASP A 191 -21.41 -10.75 18.22
C ASP A 191 -22.45 -11.63 17.50
N ILE A 192 -22.29 -12.94 17.63
CA ILE A 192 -23.19 -13.93 17.03
C ILE A 192 -24.41 -14.11 17.93
N PRO A 193 -25.65 -14.09 17.40
CA PRO A 193 -26.85 -14.31 18.20
C PRO A 193 -26.86 -15.68 18.90
N ASP A 194 -27.31 -15.74 20.15
CA ASP A 194 -27.31 -16.96 20.99
C ASP A 194 -28.15 -18.12 20.40
N ASN A 195 -29.02 -17.84 19.43
CA ASN A 195 -29.80 -18.84 18.71
C ASN A 195 -29.07 -19.40 17.46
N HIS A 196 -27.76 -19.18 17.34
CA HIS A 196 -26.91 -19.73 16.28
C HIS A 196 -25.83 -20.65 16.83
N ARG A 197 -25.30 -21.50 15.94
CA ARG A 197 -24.21 -22.42 16.22
C ARG A 197 -23.11 -22.29 15.19
N THR A 198 -21.86 -22.25 15.63
CA THR A 198 -20.69 -21.98 14.78
C THR A 198 -19.98 -23.27 14.38
N TYR A 199 -19.68 -23.41 13.10
CA TYR A 199 -18.95 -24.52 12.48
C TYR A 199 -17.73 -23.97 11.73
N GLY A 200 -16.62 -24.72 11.72
CA GLY A 200 -15.53 -24.47 10.78
C GLY A 200 -15.96 -24.78 9.35
N THR A 201 -15.40 -24.11 8.36
CA THR A 201 -15.75 -24.30 6.95
C THR A 201 -14.89 -25.34 6.23
N TYR A 202 -13.94 -25.98 6.93
CA TYR A 202 -12.80 -26.73 6.41
C TYR A 202 -11.67 -25.86 5.84
N ILE A 203 -11.81 -24.54 5.90
CA ILE A 203 -10.76 -23.61 5.50
C ILE A 203 -9.87 -23.33 6.72
N SER A 204 -8.67 -23.92 6.70
CA SER A 204 -7.59 -23.69 7.66
C SER A 204 -6.27 -23.66 6.89
N LEU A 205 -5.99 -22.53 6.24
CA LEU A 205 -4.84 -22.35 5.36
C LEU A 205 -3.64 -21.81 6.15
N GLY A 206 -2.51 -22.51 6.06
CA GLY A 206 -1.26 -22.09 6.63
C GLY A 206 -0.46 -21.27 5.61
N GLU A 207 -0.14 -20.03 5.97
CA GLU A 207 0.64 -19.08 5.21
C GLU A 207 1.97 -18.82 5.89
N ASP A 208 3.00 -18.54 5.09
CA ASP A 208 4.33 -18.20 5.62
C ASP A 208 4.25 -16.94 6.46
N GLY A 209 4.68 -16.99 7.71
CA GLY A 209 4.73 -15.81 8.58
C GLY A 209 5.87 -14.86 8.22
N ASP A 210 6.22 -14.02 9.18
CA ASP A 210 7.40 -13.16 9.16
C ASP A 210 8.70 -14.00 9.19
N ILE A 211 9.69 -13.58 8.37
CA ILE A 211 11.00 -14.25 8.27
C ILE A 211 11.78 -14.06 9.57
N ASP A 212 11.81 -12.81 10.08
CA ASP A 212 12.37 -12.51 11.39
C ASP A 212 11.34 -12.89 12.47
N TYR A 213 11.81 -13.54 13.53
CA TYR A 213 10.97 -13.99 14.63
C TYR A 213 10.36 -12.83 15.41
N ASP A 214 11.02 -11.67 15.45
CA ASP A 214 10.56 -10.51 16.21
C ASP A 214 9.70 -9.53 15.37
N ASP A 215 9.61 -9.71 14.04
CA ASP A 215 8.85 -8.85 13.13
C ASP A 215 7.39 -9.29 12.97
N TYR A 216 6.45 -8.35 12.83
CA TYR A 216 5.00 -8.63 12.71
C TYR A 216 4.38 -8.00 11.46
N ASP A 217 5.18 -7.64 10.46
CA ASP A 217 4.70 -6.91 9.27
C ASP A 217 3.68 -7.74 8.48
N MET A 218 3.97 -9.02 8.27
CA MET A 218 3.06 -9.93 7.57
C MET A 218 1.81 -10.22 8.40
N TYR A 219 1.96 -10.37 9.72
CA TYR A 219 0.82 -10.48 10.63
C TYR A 219 -0.10 -9.26 10.51
N ASP A 220 0.48 -8.07 10.55
CA ASP A 220 -0.25 -6.81 10.54
C ASP A 220 -1.01 -6.62 9.24
N ILE A 221 -0.37 -6.93 8.10
CA ILE A 221 -1.04 -6.95 6.80
C ILE A 221 -2.22 -7.90 6.83
N ARG A 222 -2.04 -9.16 7.27
CA ARG A 222 -3.10 -10.19 7.21
C ARG A 222 -4.27 -9.92 8.14
N VAL A 223 -4.05 -9.30 9.29
CA VAL A 223 -5.13 -8.87 10.20
C VAL A 223 -6.02 -7.83 9.55
N GLN A 224 -5.51 -7.06 8.60
CA GLN A 224 -6.26 -5.98 7.97
C GLN A 224 -6.70 -6.33 6.53
N GLN A 225 -6.08 -7.33 5.89
CA GLN A 225 -6.28 -7.64 4.47
C GLN A 225 -7.69 -8.19 4.24
N THR A 226 -8.39 -7.64 3.24
CA THR A 226 -9.71 -8.14 2.87
C THR A 226 -9.56 -9.48 2.16
N ILE A 227 -10.30 -10.48 2.63
CA ILE A 227 -10.27 -11.84 2.12
C ILE A 227 -11.57 -12.11 1.37
N PRO A 228 -11.54 -12.24 0.03
CA PRO A 228 -12.71 -12.68 -0.70
C PRO A 228 -12.99 -14.16 -0.48
N MET A 229 -14.26 -14.45 -0.25
CA MET A 229 -14.78 -15.78 0.00
C MET A 229 -15.96 -16.04 -0.92
N PHE A 230 -15.84 -17.10 -1.71
CA PHE A 230 -16.92 -17.57 -2.55
C PHE A 230 -17.60 -18.76 -1.86
N MET A 231 -18.92 -18.73 -1.74
CA MET A 231 -19.70 -19.80 -1.13
C MET A 231 -20.76 -20.29 -2.09
N MET A 232 -20.74 -21.58 -2.39
CA MET A 232 -21.83 -22.28 -3.06
C MET A 232 -22.64 -23.03 -2.01
N VAL A 233 -23.94 -22.82 -2.01
CA VAL A 233 -24.87 -23.45 -1.07
C VAL A 233 -25.99 -24.12 -1.84
N SER A 234 -26.25 -25.39 -1.53
CA SER A 234 -27.44 -26.09 -1.99
C SER A 234 -28.30 -26.44 -0.79
N THR A 235 -29.57 -26.05 -0.82
CA THR A 235 -30.56 -26.42 0.20
C THR A 235 -31.76 -27.06 -0.48
N ARG A 236 -32.01 -28.34 -0.22
CA ARG A 236 -33.12 -29.10 -0.85
C ARG A 236 -33.13 -28.99 -2.39
N GLY A 237 -31.95 -28.92 -3.02
CA GLY A 237 -31.81 -28.82 -4.48
C GLY A 237 -31.97 -27.41 -5.05
N VAL A 238 -32.18 -26.39 -4.21
CA VAL A 238 -32.05 -24.98 -4.61
C VAL A 238 -30.61 -24.56 -4.37
N SER A 239 -29.88 -24.30 -5.45
CA SER A 239 -28.52 -23.78 -5.39
C SER A 239 -28.51 -22.26 -5.36
N ASP A 240 -27.57 -21.71 -4.61
CA ASP A 240 -27.24 -20.30 -4.58
C ASP A 240 -25.73 -20.15 -4.39
N SER A 241 -25.19 -19.05 -4.89
CA SER A 241 -23.78 -18.75 -4.84
C SER A 241 -23.63 -17.30 -4.41
N LYS A 242 -22.70 -17.01 -3.50
CA LYS A 242 -22.42 -15.63 -3.07
C LYS A 242 -20.93 -15.39 -2.91
N MET A 243 -20.51 -14.20 -3.28
CA MET A 243 -19.20 -13.67 -2.92
C MET A 243 -19.33 -12.78 -1.70
N VAL A 244 -18.43 -12.93 -0.73
CA VAL A 244 -18.32 -12.04 0.43
C VAL A 244 -16.87 -11.69 0.71
N CYS A 245 -16.59 -10.46 1.08
CA CYS A 245 -15.23 -9.99 1.30
C CYS A 245 -15.10 -9.47 2.73
N ILE A 246 -14.19 -10.07 3.50
CA ILE A 246 -14.14 -9.88 4.96
C ILE A 246 -12.69 -9.71 5.40
N ALA A 247 -12.43 -8.66 6.18
CA ALA A 247 -11.14 -8.45 6.83
C ALA A 247 -11.17 -8.91 8.30
N PRO A 248 -10.12 -9.57 8.82
CA PRO A 248 -10.02 -9.98 10.21
C PRO A 248 -9.58 -8.84 11.16
N ASN A 249 -10.16 -7.65 10.96
CA ASN A 249 -9.71 -6.38 11.53
C ASN A 249 -10.13 -6.13 12.99
N LYS A 250 -10.93 -7.04 13.60
CA LYS A 250 -11.33 -6.94 15.00
C LYS A 250 -10.23 -7.52 15.90
N VAL A 251 -9.43 -6.63 16.46
CA VAL A 251 -8.36 -6.98 17.41
C VAL A 251 -8.98 -7.45 18.72
N VAL A 252 -8.73 -8.71 19.08
CA VAL A 252 -9.28 -9.29 20.31
C VAL A 252 -8.29 -9.19 21.47
N ARG A 253 -8.81 -9.27 22.69
CA ARG A 253 -7.98 -9.22 23.90
C ARG A 253 -6.99 -10.40 23.94
N GLY A 254 -5.70 -10.10 24.05
CA GLY A 254 -4.63 -11.09 24.09
C GLY A 254 -3.93 -11.28 22.73
N SER A 255 -4.54 -10.80 21.64
CA SER A 255 -3.87 -10.71 20.34
C SER A 255 -3.06 -9.44 20.23
N ARG A 256 -2.08 -9.44 19.33
CA ARG A 256 -1.35 -8.24 18.96
C ARG A 256 -2.26 -7.30 18.15
N LYS A 257 -2.23 -6.01 18.49
CA LYS A 257 -2.85 -4.95 17.68
C LYS A 257 -1.92 -4.65 16.51
N PRO A 258 -2.40 -4.62 15.26
CA PRO A 258 -1.55 -4.27 14.13
C PRO A 258 -1.02 -2.84 14.29
N GLU A 259 0.27 -2.66 14.03
CA GLU A 259 0.99 -1.40 14.11
C GLU A 259 1.28 -0.85 12.71
N LEU A 260 1.60 -1.73 11.75
CA LEU A 260 1.65 -1.40 10.33
C LEU A 260 0.23 -1.19 9.82
N LYS A 261 -0.08 -0.08 9.16
CA LYS A 261 -1.40 0.17 8.56
C LYS A 261 -1.44 -0.34 7.12
N LEU A 262 -2.55 -0.94 6.71
CA LEU A 262 -2.80 -1.12 5.28
C LEU A 262 -2.96 0.24 4.59
N GLU A 263 -2.31 0.37 3.44
CA GLU A 263 -2.53 1.51 2.54
C GLU A 263 -4.03 1.57 2.16
N GLY A 264 -4.73 2.64 2.56
CA GLY A 264 -6.14 2.89 2.19
C GLY A 264 -7.19 2.81 3.32
N ALA A 265 -6.86 2.42 4.55
CA ALA A 265 -7.83 2.46 5.66
C ALA A 265 -7.98 3.89 6.22
N GLU A 266 -9.03 4.61 5.80
CA GLU A 266 -9.46 5.83 6.49
C GLU A 266 -9.93 5.55 7.93
N GLN A 267 -9.76 6.54 8.77
CA GLN A 267 -9.92 6.51 10.21
C GLN A 267 -11.39 6.72 10.59
N GLU A 268 -12.08 5.70 11.12
CA GLU A 268 -13.30 5.93 11.91
C GLU A 268 -12.93 6.25 13.37
N ASP A 269 -13.49 7.36 13.83
CA ASP A 269 -13.29 7.96 15.13
C ASP A 269 -13.67 7.03 16.29
N GLU A 270 -12.80 7.01 17.30
CA GLU A 270 -13.06 6.52 18.63
C GLU A 270 -14.05 7.48 19.33
N ASN A 271 -15.35 7.35 19.06
CA ASN A 271 -16.44 7.86 19.92
C ASN A 271 -17.83 7.35 19.50
N THR A 272 -18.14 6.09 19.83
CA THR A 272 -19.53 5.63 19.99
C THR A 272 -19.79 5.29 21.46
N ALA A 273 -20.04 6.35 22.24
CA ALA A 273 -20.81 6.24 23.47
C ALA A 273 -22.03 7.17 23.39
N SER A 274 -23.21 6.54 23.35
CA SER A 274 -24.53 7.09 23.70
C SER A 274 -25.18 8.11 22.74
N ARG A 275 -26.05 7.62 21.84
CA ARG A 275 -27.24 8.38 21.38
C ARG A 275 -28.46 7.93 22.19
N VAL A 276 -28.76 8.66 23.27
CA VAL A 276 -30.11 8.77 23.82
C VAL A 276 -30.39 10.26 24.09
N GLY A 277 -31.33 10.81 23.32
CA GLY A 277 -32.24 11.87 23.75
C GLY A 277 -31.74 13.30 23.94
N GLY A 278 -32.35 14.22 23.20
CA GLY A 278 -32.95 15.41 23.82
C GLY A 278 -32.29 16.77 23.56
N LEU A 279 -33.10 17.69 23.05
CA LEU A 279 -32.90 19.13 23.01
C LEU A 279 -32.44 19.72 24.36
N GLY A 280 -31.63 20.80 24.30
CA GLY A 280 -31.78 21.91 25.26
C GLY A 280 -30.50 22.53 25.82
N ALA A 281 -30.37 23.84 25.55
CA ALA A 281 -29.88 24.89 26.45
C ALA A 281 -28.40 24.93 26.90
N ALA A 282 -27.75 26.02 26.45
CA ALA A 282 -27.13 27.08 27.25
C ALA A 282 -26.21 26.75 28.46
N VAL A 283 -24.99 27.31 28.37
CA VAL A 283 -24.24 28.06 29.41
C VAL A 283 -24.31 27.51 30.83
N PHE A 284 -23.19 27.02 31.38
CA PHE A 284 -22.74 27.37 32.74
C PHE A 284 -21.24 27.10 32.95
N LEU A 285 -20.60 28.09 33.59
CA LEU A 285 -19.26 28.08 34.19
C LEU A 285 -19.14 27.03 35.30
N GLY A 286 -17.93 26.50 35.52
CA GLY A 286 -17.64 25.67 36.69
C GLY A 286 -16.17 25.31 36.84
N VAL A 287 -15.42 26.20 37.49
CA VAL A 287 -14.05 25.98 38.00
C VAL A 287 -14.07 24.95 39.13
N GLY A 288 -13.04 24.10 39.20
CA GLY A 288 -12.76 23.33 40.42
C GLY A 288 -11.44 22.58 40.36
N ALA A 289 -10.34 23.20 40.79
CA ALA A 289 -9.20 22.45 41.32
C ALA A 289 -8.27 23.32 42.18
N MET A 290 -8.13 22.85 43.43
CA MET A 290 -6.98 22.89 44.33
C MET A 290 -6.68 24.13 45.19
N ILE A 291 -6.88 23.86 46.48
CA ILE A 291 -6.38 24.48 47.70
C ILE A 291 -4.86 24.28 47.80
N PHE A 292 -4.09 25.34 48.07
CA PHE A 292 -2.99 25.28 49.05
C PHE A 292 -2.72 26.67 49.64
N SER A 293 -2.51 26.66 50.95
CA SER A 293 -2.56 27.77 51.91
C SER A 293 -1.29 28.64 51.93
N LEU A 294 -1.43 29.93 52.29
CA LEU A 294 -0.74 30.62 53.43
C LEU A 294 -0.75 32.16 53.30
N LEU A 295 -1.59 32.79 54.13
CA LEU A 295 -1.37 33.95 55.03
C LEU A 295 -0.46 35.16 54.67
N ILE A 296 -1.10 36.34 54.77
CA ILE A 296 -0.67 37.69 55.25
C ILE A 296 -0.52 38.84 54.21
N PRO A 297 -0.97 40.07 54.54
CA PRO A 297 -1.53 41.05 53.59
C PRO A 297 -0.63 42.26 53.26
N TRP A 298 -0.97 42.88 52.12
CA TRP A 298 -0.84 44.32 51.75
C TRP A 298 0.58 44.88 51.55
N THR A 299 0.89 45.32 50.32
CA THR A 299 0.91 46.75 49.92
C THR A 299 1.51 46.96 48.52
N PHE A 300 1.03 48.01 47.88
CA PHE A 300 1.36 48.55 46.57
C PHE A 300 2.87 48.63 46.25
N VAL A 301 3.27 48.15 45.07
CA VAL A 301 4.23 48.87 44.21
C VAL A 301 3.87 48.64 42.74
N THR A 302 3.59 49.75 42.08
CA THR A 302 3.49 49.93 40.63
C THR A 302 4.79 49.58 39.91
N MET A 303 4.75 48.78 38.86
CA MET A 303 5.72 48.94 37.76
C MET A 303 5.03 48.70 36.42
N ARG A 304 4.91 49.80 35.67
CA ARG A 304 4.63 49.82 34.25
C ARG A 304 5.75 49.08 33.53
N LEU A 305 5.39 48.15 32.65
CA LEU A 305 6.10 48.01 31.38
C LEU A 305 5.05 47.83 30.29
N SER A 306 4.71 48.96 29.68
CA SER A 306 3.97 49.02 28.43
C SER A 306 4.91 48.68 27.28
N SER A 307 4.32 48.08 26.24
CA SER A 307 4.76 48.13 24.84
C SER A 307 5.81 47.12 24.41
N PHE A 308 5.36 46.05 23.73
CA PHE A 308 5.60 45.81 22.30
C PHE A 308 4.71 44.63 21.85
N ILE A 309 3.41 44.90 21.70
CA ILE A 309 2.53 44.09 20.85
C ILE A 309 2.48 44.84 19.52
N THR A 310 3.38 44.51 18.60
CA THR A 310 3.29 45.01 17.23
C THR A 310 3.63 43.88 16.27
N GLY A 311 2.58 43.36 15.63
CA GLY A 311 2.62 42.93 14.23
C GLY A 311 3.51 41.74 13.89
N ALA A 312 3.00 40.54 14.16
CA ALA A 312 3.25 39.40 13.27
C ALA A 312 2.03 38.46 13.27
N ALA A 313 0.86 39.00 12.90
CA ALA A 313 -0.10 38.19 12.18
C ALA A 313 0.50 37.97 10.79
N LEU A 314 1.51 37.10 10.72
CA LEU A 314 1.85 36.44 9.46
C LEU A 314 0.55 35.74 9.06
N LEU A 315 -0.05 36.25 8.00
CA LEU A 315 -0.92 35.45 7.14
C LEU A 315 -0.08 34.23 6.76
N SER A 316 -0.17 33.17 7.55
CA SER A 316 0.23 31.84 7.15
C SER A 316 -0.77 31.44 6.06
N SER A 317 -0.52 31.91 4.84
CA SER A 317 -0.97 31.19 3.66
C SER A 317 -0.47 29.78 3.86
N GLY A 318 -1.37 28.86 4.23
CA GLY A 318 -1.05 27.45 4.39
C GLY A 318 -0.62 26.91 3.03
N ALA A 319 0.66 27.06 2.70
CA ALA A 319 1.32 26.19 1.76
C ALA A 319 1.44 24.86 2.51
N ASN A 320 0.66 23.86 2.11
CA ASN A 320 0.82 22.50 2.61
C ASN A 320 2.19 22.02 2.13
N ALA A 321 3.19 22.15 2.99
CA ALA A 321 4.55 21.70 2.71
C ALA A 321 4.54 20.18 2.57
N LEU A 322 4.65 19.69 1.34
CA LEU A 322 4.78 18.26 1.05
C LEU A 322 6.18 17.71 1.37
N ASN A 323 6.22 16.42 1.69
CA ASN A 323 7.40 15.57 1.71
C ASN A 323 7.65 15.04 0.29
N ILE A 324 8.69 15.53 -0.38
CA ILE A 324 9.01 15.21 -1.77
C ILE A 324 10.30 14.41 -1.83
N LEU A 325 10.25 13.24 -2.47
CA LEU A 325 11.44 12.45 -2.79
C LEU A 325 11.86 12.72 -4.24
N LEU A 326 13.12 13.07 -4.44
CA LEU A 326 13.73 13.29 -5.75
C LEU A 326 14.66 12.16 -6.14
N ASN A 327 14.63 11.77 -7.42
CA ASN A 327 15.50 10.76 -8.03
C ASN A 327 15.79 11.14 -9.50
N ASN A 328 16.71 10.46 -10.21
CA ASN A 328 16.93 10.59 -11.66
C ASN A 328 17.78 9.41 -12.18
N ASP A 329 18.13 9.44 -13.47
CA ASP A 329 19.16 8.57 -14.05
C ASP A 329 20.45 9.29 -14.47
N ASP A 330 20.52 10.61 -14.36
CA ASP A 330 21.74 11.37 -14.63
C ASP A 330 22.75 11.34 -13.47
N GLY A 331 22.31 10.97 -12.26
CA GLY A 331 23.10 10.91 -11.04
C GLY A 331 22.84 12.07 -10.08
N PHE A 332 23.20 11.88 -8.81
CA PHE A 332 22.94 12.82 -7.72
C PHE A 332 23.70 14.16 -7.86
N GLY A 333 24.71 14.24 -8.72
CA GLY A 333 25.52 15.43 -8.98
C GLY A 333 25.00 16.30 -10.13
N SER A 334 23.92 15.93 -10.80
CA SER A 334 23.43 16.64 -11.98
C SER A 334 22.85 18.03 -11.63
N GLY A 335 23.12 19.00 -12.49
CA GLY A 335 22.64 20.38 -12.30
C GLY A 335 21.13 20.51 -12.34
N ASN A 336 20.43 19.77 -13.22
CA ASN A 336 18.97 19.80 -13.30
C ASN A 336 18.33 19.35 -11.97
N LEU A 337 18.75 18.20 -11.44
CA LEU A 337 18.21 17.63 -10.21
C LEU A 337 18.52 18.53 -9.00
N ARG A 338 19.76 19.05 -8.90
CA ARG A 338 20.16 19.92 -7.79
C ARG A 338 19.46 21.27 -7.80
N GLU A 339 19.20 21.85 -8.97
CA GLU A 339 18.38 23.05 -9.08
C GLU A 339 16.91 22.77 -8.73
N MET A 340 16.37 21.62 -9.11
CA MET A 340 15.00 21.23 -8.73
C MET A 340 14.88 21.04 -7.22
N TYR A 341 15.84 20.35 -6.60
CA TYR A 341 15.96 20.25 -5.14
C TYR A 341 15.98 21.63 -4.47
N ARG A 342 16.86 22.53 -4.92
CA ARG A 342 16.97 23.90 -4.38
C ARG A 342 15.64 24.65 -4.47
N ILE A 343 14.97 24.60 -5.61
CA ILE A 343 13.73 25.36 -5.84
C ILE A 343 12.58 24.80 -5.01
N PHE A 344 12.40 23.48 -4.89
CA PHE A 344 11.38 22.91 -4.00
C PHE A 344 11.64 23.27 -2.53
N LYS A 345 12.90 23.28 -2.09
CA LYS A 345 13.28 23.74 -0.74
C LYS A 345 12.96 25.23 -0.55
N GLU A 346 13.25 26.10 -1.53
CA GLU A 346 12.88 27.52 -1.51
C GLU A 346 11.36 27.76 -1.45
N LYS A 347 10.57 26.80 -1.96
CA LYS A 347 9.11 26.80 -1.89
C LYS A 347 8.55 26.34 -0.54
N GLY A 348 9.41 25.84 0.35
CA GLY A 348 9.03 25.42 1.70
C GLY A 348 8.71 23.93 1.83
N HIS A 349 8.91 23.12 0.79
CA HIS A 349 8.74 21.67 0.85
C HIS A 349 9.83 20.98 1.67
N ASN A 350 9.51 19.83 2.25
CA ASN A 350 10.48 18.93 2.86
C ASN A 350 11.01 17.98 1.78
N VAL A 351 12.21 18.25 1.27
CA VAL A 351 12.74 17.54 0.10
C VAL A 351 13.89 16.64 0.49
N TRP A 352 13.84 15.39 0.05
CA TRP A 352 14.93 14.43 0.11
C TRP A 352 15.30 14.00 -1.31
N LEU A 353 16.58 13.77 -1.54
CA LEU A 353 17.08 13.33 -2.85
C LEU A 353 17.84 12.03 -2.63
N VAL A 354 17.48 10.99 -3.38
CA VAL A 354 18.23 9.74 -3.43
C VAL A 354 18.37 9.35 -4.90
N ALA A 355 19.59 9.39 -5.41
CA ALA A 355 19.86 9.18 -6.82
C ALA A 355 21.13 8.34 -7.03
N PRO A 356 21.34 7.81 -8.25
CA PRO A 356 22.53 7.04 -8.56
C PRO A 356 23.84 7.80 -8.27
N ALA A 357 24.85 7.08 -7.77
CA ALA A 357 26.20 7.61 -7.57
C ALA A 357 26.87 8.00 -8.91
N THR A 358 26.51 7.33 -9.99
CA THR A 358 27.02 7.56 -11.35
C THR A 358 25.87 7.60 -12.35
N LYS A 359 26.10 8.10 -13.57
CA LYS A 359 25.08 8.16 -14.63
C LYS A 359 24.59 6.77 -15.04
N GLN A 360 23.28 6.62 -15.20
CA GLN A 360 22.56 5.35 -15.45
C GLN A 360 21.57 5.46 -16.63
N SER A 361 21.96 6.12 -17.72
CA SER A 361 21.11 6.23 -18.92
C SER A 361 20.79 4.87 -19.55
N GLY A 362 19.58 4.72 -20.09
CA GLY A 362 19.18 3.51 -20.83
C GLY A 362 18.86 2.29 -19.97
N LYS A 363 18.62 2.47 -18.67
CA LYS A 363 18.32 1.37 -17.74
C LYS A 363 16.86 0.94 -17.70
N GLY A 364 15.93 1.71 -18.27
CA GLY A 364 14.51 1.39 -18.19
C GLY A 364 14.06 1.10 -16.75
N GLY A 365 13.25 0.05 -16.58
CA GLY A 365 12.83 -0.46 -15.27
C GLY A 365 13.82 -1.39 -14.55
N THR A 366 15.09 -1.49 -14.98
CA THR A 366 16.07 -2.38 -14.33
C THR A 366 16.27 -1.97 -12.86
N SER A 367 16.18 -2.94 -11.94
CA SER A 367 16.46 -2.76 -10.51
C SER A 367 17.71 -3.53 -10.10
N ASP A 368 18.88 -2.95 -10.33
CA ASP A 368 20.16 -3.54 -9.97
C ASP A 368 20.65 -2.92 -8.65
N PHE A 369 20.78 -3.77 -7.63
CA PHE A 369 21.34 -3.43 -6.33
C PHE A 369 22.81 -3.85 -6.33
N THR A 370 23.72 -2.96 -5.94
CA THR A 370 25.13 -3.33 -5.94
C THR A 370 25.42 -4.48 -4.97
N ALA A 371 26.26 -5.41 -5.40
CA ALA A 371 26.85 -6.44 -4.54
C ALA A 371 28.06 -5.92 -3.75
N GLU A 372 28.50 -4.68 -3.99
CA GLU A 372 29.68 -4.09 -3.39
C GLU A 372 29.27 -3.18 -2.21
N GLY A 373 29.87 -3.39 -1.04
CA GLY A 373 29.63 -2.53 0.13
C GLY A 373 30.18 -1.11 -0.04
N ASN A 374 31.11 -0.90 -0.98
CA ASN A 374 31.82 0.34 -1.20
C ASN A 374 31.89 0.67 -2.70
N LEU A 375 32.03 1.95 -3.03
CA LEU A 375 32.22 2.43 -4.40
C LEU A 375 33.54 1.91 -4.98
N THR A 376 33.46 1.23 -6.11
CA THR A 376 34.63 0.67 -6.81
C THR A 376 35.37 1.70 -7.67
N ALA A 377 34.71 2.82 -7.97
CA ALA A 377 35.23 4.01 -8.64
C ALA A 377 34.64 5.27 -7.95
N PRO A 378 35.21 6.48 -8.17
CA PRO A 378 34.58 7.70 -7.71
C PRO A 378 33.16 7.85 -8.26
N SER A 379 32.30 8.55 -7.51
CA SER A 379 30.97 8.94 -8.01
C SER A 379 31.09 9.95 -9.15
N GLN A 380 29.95 10.30 -9.76
CA GLN A 380 29.85 11.35 -10.77
C GLN A 380 30.59 12.63 -10.32
N TYR A 381 31.40 13.18 -11.22
CA TYR A 381 32.24 14.38 -11.02
C TYR A 381 33.21 14.29 -9.82
N ASP A 382 33.64 13.08 -9.45
CA ASP A 382 34.55 12.80 -8.33
C ASP A 382 34.05 13.37 -6.99
N LEU A 383 32.73 13.54 -6.84
CA LEU A 383 32.11 14.12 -5.65
C LEU A 383 32.33 13.26 -4.40
N ILE A 384 32.29 11.94 -4.57
CA ILE A 384 32.55 10.95 -3.54
C ILE A 384 33.72 10.07 -4.01
N PRO A 385 34.78 9.92 -3.20
CA PRO A 385 35.94 9.15 -3.58
C PRO A 385 35.65 7.64 -3.66
N LYS A 386 36.44 6.94 -4.47
CA LYS A 386 36.51 5.47 -4.46
C LYS A 386 36.76 4.96 -3.02
N GLY A 387 36.08 3.88 -2.65
CA GLY A 387 36.19 3.26 -1.34
C GLY A 387 35.25 3.84 -0.29
N ALA A 388 34.50 4.91 -0.59
CA ALA A 388 33.37 5.31 0.25
C ALA A 388 32.26 4.24 0.24
N PRO A 389 31.36 4.18 1.23
CA PRO A 389 30.23 3.24 1.23
C PRO A 389 29.35 3.37 -0.03
N SER A 390 28.70 2.28 -0.43
CA SER A 390 27.83 2.24 -1.62
C SER A 390 26.56 3.09 -1.49
N VAL A 391 26.15 3.41 -0.27
CA VAL A 391 25.09 4.37 0.06
C VAL A 391 25.64 5.40 1.03
N GLY A 392 25.36 6.68 0.79
CA GLY A 392 25.80 7.76 1.67
C GLY A 392 25.19 9.09 1.29
N HIS A 393 25.46 10.12 2.09
CA HIS A 393 24.98 11.47 1.82
C HIS A 393 26.07 12.36 1.22
N ASP A 394 25.64 13.43 0.55
CA ASP A 394 26.49 14.50 0.09
C ASP A 394 27.21 15.15 1.29
N PRO A 395 28.50 15.52 1.16
CA PRO A 395 29.25 16.13 2.25
C PRO A 395 28.72 17.51 2.68
N LYS A 396 27.95 18.19 1.84
CA LYS A 396 27.45 19.55 2.06
C LYS A 396 25.97 19.59 2.44
N ASP A 397 25.23 18.52 2.22
CA ASP A 397 23.80 18.45 2.52
C ASP A 397 23.37 17.01 2.88
N SER A 398 22.92 16.82 4.11
CA SER A 398 22.54 15.50 4.64
C SER A 398 21.20 14.96 4.10
N GLN A 399 20.42 15.76 3.36
CA GLN A 399 19.18 15.31 2.71
C GLN A 399 19.40 14.87 1.25
N ILE A 400 20.64 14.97 0.76
CA ILE A 400 21.01 14.53 -0.58
C ILE A 400 21.86 13.28 -0.48
N TRP A 401 21.36 12.18 -1.01
CA TRP A 401 21.96 10.87 -0.94
C TRP A 401 22.32 10.34 -2.31
N TYR A 402 23.40 9.57 -2.33
CA TYR A 402 23.80 8.75 -3.45
C TYR A 402 23.62 7.27 -3.10
N TYR A 403 23.30 6.46 -4.09
CA TYR A 403 23.36 5.01 -4.02
C TYR A 403 24.03 4.44 -5.26
N ASN A 404 24.90 3.45 -5.10
CA ASN A 404 25.51 2.72 -6.19
C ASN A 404 24.52 1.68 -6.74
N GLY A 405 23.59 2.12 -7.59
CA GLY A 405 22.59 1.25 -8.19
C GLY A 405 21.83 1.93 -9.32
N THR A 406 20.87 1.22 -9.90
CA THR A 406 19.99 1.82 -10.93
C THR A 406 18.99 2.80 -10.31
N PRO A 407 18.36 3.66 -11.13
CA PRO A 407 17.35 4.62 -10.64
C PRO A 407 16.20 3.95 -9.88
N ALA A 408 15.69 2.81 -10.38
CA ALA A 408 14.64 2.06 -9.68
C ALA A 408 15.13 1.53 -8.32
N ALA A 409 16.36 0.98 -8.26
CA ALA A 409 16.96 0.56 -7.00
C ALA A 409 17.17 1.72 -6.02
N CYS A 410 17.52 2.92 -6.52
CA CYS A 410 17.59 4.13 -5.71
C CYS A 410 16.21 4.50 -5.12
N THR A 411 15.12 4.32 -5.87
CA THR A 411 13.75 4.52 -5.33
C THR A 411 13.49 3.54 -4.18
N PHE A 412 13.83 2.26 -4.31
CA PHE A 412 13.64 1.29 -3.23
C PHE A 412 14.52 1.59 -2.01
N VAL A 413 15.81 1.84 -2.21
CA VAL A 413 16.72 2.24 -1.11
C VAL A 413 16.25 3.52 -0.42
N ALA A 414 15.68 4.46 -1.17
CA ALA A 414 15.09 5.66 -0.58
C ALA A 414 13.93 5.32 0.36
N LEU A 415 12.96 4.56 -0.14
CA LEU A 415 11.72 4.25 0.58
C LEU A 415 11.94 3.29 1.75
N ASP A 416 12.82 2.30 1.61
CA ASP A 416 12.96 1.21 2.59
C ASP A 416 14.13 1.41 3.56
N TYR A 417 15.07 2.31 3.26
CA TYR A 417 16.25 2.54 4.08
C TYR A 417 16.50 4.01 4.42
N VAL A 418 16.59 4.89 3.41
CA VAL A 418 17.01 6.29 3.66
C VAL A 418 15.94 7.07 4.41
N LEU A 419 14.71 7.10 3.91
CA LEU A 419 13.63 7.87 4.52
C LEU A 419 13.29 7.34 5.92
N PRO A 420 13.04 6.03 6.13
CA PRO A 420 12.66 5.54 7.46
C PRO A 420 13.72 5.75 8.54
N LYS A 421 15.01 5.73 8.17
CA LYS A 421 16.11 5.84 9.15
C LYS A 421 16.61 7.26 9.38
N PHE A 422 16.55 8.12 8.36
CA PHE A 422 17.22 9.42 8.40
C PHE A 422 16.29 10.61 8.20
N ALA A 423 15.12 10.41 7.58
CA ALA A 423 14.11 11.46 7.45
C ALA A 423 13.15 11.47 8.65
N ASN A 424 12.41 12.57 8.77
CA ASN A 424 11.31 12.71 9.74
C ASN A 424 9.97 12.17 9.21
N PHE A 425 9.99 11.42 8.11
CA PHE A 425 8.86 10.75 7.49
C PHE A 425 9.35 9.47 6.79
N SER A 426 8.50 8.46 6.69
CA SER A 426 8.86 7.18 6.06
C SER A 426 8.30 7.03 4.64
N VAL A 427 7.18 7.70 4.34
CA VAL A 427 6.53 7.66 3.03
C VAL A 427 6.42 9.10 2.47
N PRO A 428 7.00 9.39 1.29
CA PRO A 428 6.87 10.70 0.67
C PRO A 428 5.46 10.90 0.09
N ASP A 429 4.98 12.15 0.09
CA ASP A 429 3.71 12.53 -0.53
C ASP A 429 3.78 12.48 -2.06
N LEU A 430 4.99 12.68 -2.62
CA LEU A 430 5.26 12.73 -4.05
C LEU A 430 6.69 12.30 -4.36
N VAL A 431 6.85 11.46 -5.39
CA VAL A 431 8.15 11.20 -6.02
C VAL A 431 8.27 12.01 -7.31
N VAL A 432 9.33 12.79 -7.47
CA VAL A 432 9.63 13.49 -8.72
C VAL A 432 10.97 13.04 -9.26
N THR A 433 10.99 12.50 -10.48
CA THR A 433 12.20 11.95 -11.08
C THR A 433 12.67 12.79 -12.26
N GLY A 434 13.95 13.14 -12.31
CA GLY A 434 14.54 14.04 -13.31
C GLY A 434 14.90 15.42 -12.72
N PRO A 435 14.84 16.52 -13.49
CA PRO A 435 14.61 16.57 -14.94
C PRO A 435 15.79 15.93 -15.69
N ASN A 436 15.53 14.89 -16.48
CA ASN A 436 16.54 14.21 -17.29
C ASN A 436 17.17 15.12 -18.35
N TYR A 437 18.47 14.97 -18.64
CA TYR A 437 19.10 15.57 -19.82
C TYR A 437 18.73 14.79 -21.09
N GLY A 438 17.84 15.39 -21.88
CA GLY A 438 17.25 14.77 -23.07
C GLY A 438 15.81 14.33 -22.82
N THR A 439 15.03 14.26 -23.89
CA THR A 439 13.62 13.89 -23.84
C THR A 439 13.43 12.38 -23.90
N ASN A 440 12.38 11.89 -23.25
CA ASN A 440 11.95 10.49 -23.23
C ASN A 440 10.61 10.37 -23.96
N LEU A 441 10.68 10.43 -25.30
CA LEU A 441 9.52 10.60 -26.17
C LEU A 441 8.97 9.28 -26.72
N GLY A 442 7.66 9.12 -26.58
CA GLY A 442 6.92 7.99 -27.09
C GLY A 442 7.15 6.69 -26.30
N GLY A 443 6.34 5.69 -26.60
CA GLY A 443 6.28 4.46 -25.79
C GLY A 443 7.60 3.69 -25.76
N PHE A 444 8.35 3.66 -26.87
CA PHE A 444 9.61 2.92 -26.94
C PHE A 444 10.74 3.56 -26.13
N VAL A 445 10.95 4.87 -26.23
CA VAL A 445 12.03 5.53 -25.45
C VAL A 445 11.68 5.53 -23.97
N TRP A 446 10.39 5.63 -23.62
CA TRP A 446 9.94 5.54 -22.22
C TRP A 446 10.36 4.22 -21.55
N THR A 447 10.27 3.08 -22.24
CA THR A 447 10.68 1.79 -21.65
C THR A 447 12.19 1.66 -21.44
N LEU A 448 12.99 2.50 -22.10
CA LEU A 448 14.44 2.55 -21.94
C LEU A 448 14.89 3.61 -20.91
N SER A 449 14.00 4.50 -20.50
CA SER A 449 14.31 5.63 -19.62
C SER A 449 14.47 5.19 -18.17
N GLY A 450 15.65 5.45 -17.59
CA GLY A 450 15.88 5.22 -16.16
C GLY A 450 15.09 6.21 -15.29
N THR A 451 14.96 7.47 -15.74
CA THR A 451 14.09 8.47 -15.10
C THR A 451 12.64 7.96 -15.02
N ALA A 452 12.08 7.44 -16.13
CA ALA A 452 10.75 6.86 -16.11
C ALA A 452 10.66 5.61 -15.23
N GLY A 453 11.68 4.74 -15.25
CA GLY A 453 11.75 3.54 -14.41
C GLY A 453 11.74 3.84 -12.91
N ALA A 454 12.41 4.92 -12.48
CA ALA A 454 12.38 5.37 -11.09
C ALA A 454 10.98 5.82 -10.64
N ALA A 455 10.26 6.57 -11.50
CA ALA A 455 8.88 6.97 -11.22
C ALA A 455 7.94 5.76 -11.22
N TYR A 456 8.10 4.86 -12.18
CA TYR A 456 7.33 3.62 -12.28
C TYR A 456 7.48 2.75 -11.03
N ALA A 457 8.69 2.64 -10.47
CA ALA A 457 8.93 1.94 -9.21
C ALA A 457 8.15 2.55 -8.03
N ALA A 458 8.02 3.88 -7.96
CA ALA A 458 7.25 4.56 -6.92
C ALA A 458 5.73 4.43 -7.13
N THR A 459 5.25 4.62 -8.37
CA THR A 459 3.82 4.51 -8.70
C THR A 459 3.26 3.13 -8.36
N ASN A 460 4.03 2.06 -8.61
CA ASN A 460 3.61 0.69 -8.26
C ASN A 460 3.69 0.38 -6.76
N ARG A 461 4.25 1.28 -5.94
CA ARG A 461 4.15 1.26 -4.48
C ARG A 461 3.10 2.24 -3.95
N GLY A 462 2.12 2.60 -4.77
CA GLY A 462 1.02 3.48 -4.39
C GLY A 462 1.39 4.95 -4.22
N ILE A 463 2.65 5.34 -4.46
CA ILE A 463 3.10 6.72 -4.26
C ILE A 463 2.96 7.51 -5.57
N PRO A 464 2.28 8.66 -5.58
CA PRO A 464 2.22 9.54 -6.75
C PRO A 464 3.60 9.84 -7.30
N ALA A 465 3.80 9.70 -8.62
CA ALA A 465 5.09 9.96 -9.23
C ALA A 465 5.01 10.74 -10.54
N ILE A 466 5.96 11.67 -10.72
CA ILE A 466 6.08 12.49 -11.92
C ILE A 466 7.50 12.35 -12.48
N ALA A 467 7.62 11.80 -13.69
CA ALA A 467 8.87 11.73 -14.44
C ALA A 467 8.99 12.93 -15.37
N ILE A 468 10.09 13.69 -15.26
CA ILE A 468 10.32 14.90 -16.04
C ILE A 468 11.61 14.78 -16.84
N SER A 469 11.57 15.17 -18.10
CA SER A 469 12.69 15.12 -19.04
C SER A 469 12.80 16.45 -19.78
N ALA A 470 14.01 16.96 -20.00
CA ALA A 470 14.21 18.29 -20.56
C ALA A 470 15.24 18.31 -21.70
N SER A 471 14.95 19.08 -22.75
CA SER A 471 15.90 19.30 -23.85
C SER A 471 16.97 20.33 -23.47
N ASN A 472 17.98 19.93 -22.69
CA ASN A 472 19.13 20.77 -22.37
C ASN A 472 20.44 19.96 -22.24
N GLN A 473 21.56 20.67 -22.19
CA GLN A 473 22.89 20.06 -22.08
C GLN A 473 23.22 19.69 -20.63
N GLU A 474 23.95 18.59 -20.47
CA GLU A 474 24.46 18.12 -19.19
C GLU A 474 25.40 19.18 -18.57
N VAL A 475 25.26 19.41 -17.26
CA VAL A 475 26.11 20.34 -16.51
C VAL A 475 26.24 19.86 -15.06
N PRO A 476 27.45 19.82 -14.48
CA PRO A 476 27.64 19.54 -13.07
C PRO A 476 26.97 20.61 -12.19
N TYR A 477 26.40 20.22 -11.04
CA TYR A 477 25.67 21.17 -10.20
C TYR A 477 26.50 22.39 -9.76
N PHE A 478 27.80 22.21 -9.51
CA PHE A 478 28.68 23.29 -9.05
C PHE A 478 29.07 24.27 -10.16
N GLU A 479 28.76 23.97 -11.43
CA GLU A 479 28.91 24.88 -12.56
C GLU A 479 27.64 25.72 -12.83
N VAL A 480 26.53 25.39 -12.16
CA VAL A 480 25.30 26.20 -12.20
C VAL A 480 25.46 27.41 -11.29
N LYS A 481 26.13 28.45 -11.80
CA LYS A 481 26.50 29.65 -10.99
C LYS A 481 25.44 30.76 -10.96
N ASN A 482 24.42 30.68 -11.80
CA ASN A 482 23.41 31.73 -11.91
C ASN A 482 22.07 31.18 -12.41
N ARG A 483 21.00 31.95 -12.18
CA ARG A 483 19.62 31.59 -12.55
C ARG A 483 19.33 31.70 -14.06
N THR A 484 20.34 31.97 -14.88
CA THR A 484 20.23 32.00 -16.35
C THR A 484 20.80 30.76 -17.01
N ASN A 485 21.24 29.77 -16.22
CA ASN A 485 21.66 28.48 -16.74
C ASN A 485 20.43 27.68 -17.24
N PRO A 486 20.52 26.99 -18.39
CA PRO A 486 19.45 26.11 -18.87
C PRO A 486 18.96 25.08 -17.85
N ALA A 487 19.84 24.58 -16.97
CA ALA A 487 19.45 23.67 -15.89
C ALA A 487 18.50 24.32 -14.88
N THR A 488 18.72 25.60 -14.55
CA THR A 488 17.79 26.37 -13.71
C THR A 488 16.46 26.57 -14.42
N TRP A 489 16.43 26.82 -15.73
CA TRP A 489 15.17 26.97 -16.46
C TRP A 489 14.38 25.67 -16.53
N ALA A 490 15.05 24.55 -16.80
CA ALA A 490 14.44 23.22 -16.78
C ALA A 490 13.82 22.95 -15.40
N ALA A 491 14.60 23.10 -14.33
CA ALA A 491 14.13 22.93 -12.97
C ALA A 491 12.96 23.87 -12.60
N GLN A 492 13.01 25.15 -13.01
CA GLN A 492 11.92 26.11 -12.77
C GLN A 492 10.62 25.69 -13.46
N ALA A 493 10.69 25.29 -14.73
CA ALA A 493 9.53 24.81 -15.47
C ALA A 493 8.98 23.51 -14.86
N SER A 494 9.85 22.60 -14.45
CA SER A 494 9.50 21.35 -13.76
C SER A 494 8.81 21.61 -12.42
N VAL A 495 9.39 22.43 -11.55
CA VAL A 495 8.75 22.78 -10.27
C VAL A 495 7.44 23.50 -10.51
N LYS A 496 7.37 24.44 -11.46
CA LYS A 496 6.09 25.12 -11.78
C LYS A 496 5.01 24.13 -12.22
N PHE A 497 5.35 23.13 -13.02
CA PHE A 497 4.41 22.07 -13.40
C PHE A 497 3.88 21.32 -12.16
N VAL A 498 4.80 20.86 -11.31
CA VAL A 498 4.48 20.09 -10.11
C VAL A 498 3.65 20.92 -9.12
N GLU A 499 4.01 22.17 -8.89
CA GLU A 499 3.26 23.13 -8.05
C GLU A 499 1.84 23.35 -8.58
N ASN A 500 1.68 23.47 -9.90
CA ASN A 500 0.35 23.58 -10.50
C ASN A 500 -0.46 22.30 -10.27
N PHE A 501 0.18 21.13 -10.40
CA PHE A 501 -0.44 19.85 -10.09
C PHE A 501 -0.94 19.82 -8.64
N ILE A 502 -0.05 20.11 -7.68
CA ILE A 502 -0.34 20.18 -6.24
C ILE A 502 -1.48 21.16 -5.94
N ALA A 503 -1.46 22.35 -6.56
CA ALA A 503 -2.48 23.38 -6.33
C ALA A 503 -3.86 23.01 -6.90
N THR A 504 -3.90 22.18 -7.94
CA THR A 504 -5.15 21.74 -8.58
C THR A 504 -5.69 20.41 -8.05
N SER A 505 -4.89 19.67 -7.28
CA SER A 505 -5.32 18.42 -6.65
C SER A 505 -6.45 18.66 -5.63
N PRO A 506 -7.38 17.69 -5.45
CA PRO A 506 -8.43 17.81 -4.45
C PRO A 506 -7.86 18.04 -3.05
N LYS A 507 -8.48 18.93 -2.27
CA LYS A 507 -8.09 19.14 -0.86
C LYS A 507 -8.30 17.83 -0.09
N ASN A 508 -7.25 17.34 0.56
CA ASN A 508 -7.22 16.08 1.31
C ASN A 508 -7.44 14.81 0.45
N GLY A 509 -7.36 14.93 -0.88
CA GLY A 509 -7.37 13.78 -1.79
C GLY A 509 -5.97 13.47 -2.32
N PRO A 510 -5.80 12.33 -3.02
CA PRO A 510 -4.50 11.97 -3.58
C PRO A 510 -4.08 12.94 -4.69
N LEU A 511 -2.78 13.23 -4.80
CA LEU A 511 -2.23 14.13 -5.83
C LEU A 511 -2.50 13.62 -7.25
N LEU A 512 -2.43 12.29 -7.41
CA LEU A 512 -2.72 11.53 -8.62
C LEU A 512 -3.56 10.30 -8.24
N PRO A 513 -4.45 9.80 -9.12
CA PRO A 513 -5.14 8.54 -8.88
C PRO A 513 -4.16 7.38 -8.62
N LEU A 514 -4.57 6.41 -7.81
CA LEU A 514 -3.73 5.26 -7.46
C LEU A 514 -3.28 4.50 -8.72
N GLY A 515 -1.99 4.19 -8.81
CA GLY A 515 -1.40 3.51 -9.96
C GLY A 515 -1.16 4.41 -11.18
N TYR A 516 -1.44 5.72 -11.11
CA TYR A 516 -1.14 6.68 -12.17
C TYR A 516 0.13 7.47 -11.87
N GLY A 517 0.99 7.56 -12.89
CA GLY A 517 2.14 8.45 -12.92
C GLY A 517 2.07 9.39 -14.13
N VAL A 518 2.77 10.52 -14.06
CA VAL A 518 2.80 11.50 -15.15
C VAL A 518 4.20 11.53 -15.78
N SER A 519 4.26 11.51 -17.11
CA SER A 519 5.49 11.75 -17.87
C SER A 519 5.44 13.13 -18.53
N VAL A 520 6.45 13.95 -18.30
CA VAL A 520 6.55 15.33 -18.78
C VAL A 520 7.83 15.48 -19.59
N ASN A 521 7.70 16.04 -20.79
CA ASN A 521 8.83 16.34 -21.66
C ASN A 521 8.86 17.83 -21.99
N LEU A 522 9.96 18.49 -21.64
CA LEU A 522 10.17 19.92 -21.87
C LEU A 522 10.95 20.16 -23.16
N PRO A 523 10.52 21.13 -23.99
CA PRO A 523 11.27 21.55 -25.17
C PRO A 523 12.57 22.27 -24.76
N VAL A 524 13.36 22.67 -25.76
CA VAL A 524 14.50 23.54 -25.51
C VAL A 524 14.01 24.88 -24.95
N LEU A 525 14.32 25.13 -23.68
CA LEU A 525 13.98 26.40 -23.03
C LEU A 525 15.03 27.46 -23.38
N THR A 526 14.55 28.67 -23.67
CA THR A 526 15.39 29.82 -23.98
C THR A 526 15.06 30.97 -23.05
N LYS A 527 15.88 32.03 -23.04
CA LYS A 527 15.56 33.28 -22.31
C LYS A 527 14.17 33.85 -22.63
N LYS A 528 13.62 33.59 -23.82
CA LYS A 528 12.31 34.09 -24.26
C LYS A 528 11.17 33.11 -23.97
N ASN A 529 11.47 31.84 -23.72
CA ASN A 529 10.49 30.78 -23.52
C ASN A 529 10.89 29.89 -22.33
N GLN A 530 10.79 30.42 -21.12
CA GLN A 530 11.09 29.71 -19.87
C GLN A 530 9.82 29.11 -19.23
N ASN A 531 8.65 29.44 -19.77
CA ASN A 531 7.34 29.07 -19.25
C ASN A 531 6.49 28.52 -20.40
N PRO A 532 6.80 27.31 -20.89
CA PRO A 532 5.97 26.70 -21.93
C PRO A 532 4.58 26.37 -21.37
N ASP A 533 3.58 26.37 -22.25
CA ASP A 533 2.27 25.83 -21.94
C ASP A 533 2.34 24.30 -21.85
N PHE A 534 1.56 23.72 -20.94
CA PHE A 534 1.47 22.27 -20.79
C PHE A 534 0.29 21.74 -21.61
N VAL A 535 0.57 20.77 -22.47
CA VAL A 535 -0.41 20.14 -23.35
C VAL A 535 -0.46 18.65 -23.02
N GLN A 536 -1.67 18.12 -22.84
CA GLN A 536 -1.87 16.69 -22.68
C GLN A 536 -1.67 15.99 -24.03
N THR A 537 -0.84 14.95 -24.05
CA THR A 537 -0.47 14.23 -25.28
C THR A 537 -0.63 12.73 -25.07
N ARG A 538 -0.76 11.97 -26.16
CA ARG A 538 -0.62 10.52 -26.15
C ARG A 538 0.82 10.09 -26.47
N PHE A 539 1.21 8.90 -26.02
CA PHE A 539 2.55 8.33 -26.30
C PHE A 539 2.76 7.95 -27.78
N THR A 540 1.70 7.70 -28.54
CA THR A 540 1.78 7.26 -29.94
C THR A 540 1.65 8.43 -30.92
N GLY A 541 2.20 8.30 -32.14
CA GLY A 541 2.15 9.33 -33.16
C GLY A 541 3.50 10.01 -33.36
N ASN A 542 4.11 9.75 -34.53
CA ASN A 542 5.50 10.09 -34.85
C ASN A 542 6.51 9.60 -33.80
N ALA A 543 6.18 8.55 -33.04
CA ALA A 543 7.06 7.92 -32.07
C ALA A 543 8.21 7.19 -32.77
N HIS A 544 9.41 7.37 -32.22
CA HIS A 544 10.64 6.77 -32.72
C HIS A 544 10.87 5.37 -32.15
N VAL A 545 11.55 4.53 -32.93
CA VAL A 545 12.10 3.24 -32.51
C VAL A 545 13.53 3.16 -33.03
N ASN A 546 14.43 2.58 -32.24
CA ASN A 546 15.83 2.48 -32.62
C ASN A 546 16.09 1.30 -33.56
N GLU A 547 16.99 1.50 -34.53
CA GLU A 547 17.71 0.43 -35.24
C GLU A 547 19.17 0.38 -34.78
N ALA A 548 19.75 -0.81 -34.80
CA ALA A 548 21.18 -1.00 -34.55
C ALA A 548 21.97 -0.68 -35.83
N VAL A 549 22.95 0.22 -35.72
CA VAL A 549 23.79 0.66 -36.83
C VAL A 549 25.23 0.24 -36.58
N LEU A 550 25.78 -0.59 -37.47
CA LEU A 550 27.18 -1.01 -37.39
C LEU A 550 28.12 0.10 -37.90
N ASP A 551 28.97 0.61 -37.02
CA ASP A 551 30.18 1.34 -37.39
C ASP A 551 31.22 0.31 -37.87
N LYS A 552 31.33 0.14 -39.20
CA LYS A 552 32.19 -0.88 -39.82
C LYS A 552 33.68 -0.62 -39.57
N GLU A 553 34.08 0.62 -39.35
CA GLU A 553 35.49 0.96 -39.12
C GLU A 553 35.91 0.57 -37.70
N LYS A 554 35.01 0.73 -36.73
CA LYS A 554 35.27 0.40 -35.32
C LYS A 554 34.84 -1.00 -34.92
N GLY A 555 34.00 -1.66 -35.73
CA GLY A 555 33.41 -2.96 -35.38
C GLY A 555 32.40 -2.88 -34.22
N THR A 556 31.85 -1.69 -33.95
CA THR A 556 30.93 -1.43 -32.85
C THR A 556 29.56 -1.02 -33.36
N PHE A 557 28.51 -1.21 -32.55
CA PHE A 557 27.17 -0.72 -32.89
C PHE A 557 26.88 0.62 -32.22
N THR A 558 26.19 1.48 -32.95
CA THR A 558 25.44 2.64 -32.44
C THR A 558 23.95 2.44 -32.76
N TRP A 559 23.15 3.47 -32.56
CA TRP A 559 21.72 3.46 -32.89
C TRP A 559 21.34 4.61 -33.83
N ALA A 560 20.27 4.40 -34.59
CA ALA A 560 19.56 5.43 -35.35
C ALA A 560 18.04 5.23 -35.20
N ASN A 561 17.25 6.19 -35.67
CA ASN A 561 15.78 6.05 -35.70
C ASN A 561 15.35 5.34 -36.98
N ILE A 562 14.56 4.28 -36.86
CA ILE A 562 13.93 3.58 -37.99
C ILE A 562 13.11 4.58 -38.83
N LYS A 563 13.30 4.54 -40.16
CA LYS A 563 12.53 5.30 -41.15
C LYS A 563 11.99 4.41 -42.28
N PRO A 564 10.72 4.59 -42.71
CA PRO A 564 9.68 5.45 -42.09
C PRO A 564 9.32 4.97 -40.67
N TYR A 565 8.60 5.80 -39.90
CA TYR A 565 8.27 5.46 -38.51
C TYR A 565 7.58 4.10 -38.39
N ALA A 566 8.00 3.30 -37.40
CA ALA A 566 7.50 1.95 -37.20
C ALA A 566 6.00 1.96 -36.87
N ALA A 567 5.22 1.15 -37.60
CA ALA A 567 3.77 1.09 -37.44
C ALA A 567 3.35 0.60 -36.05
N GLY A 568 4.11 -0.31 -35.42
CA GLY A 568 3.79 -0.88 -34.12
C GLY A 568 3.70 0.16 -33.00
N VAL A 569 4.74 0.96 -32.79
CA VAL A 569 4.75 2.00 -31.73
C VAL A 569 3.78 3.16 -32.02
N ASN A 570 3.35 3.30 -33.27
CA ASN A 570 2.44 4.36 -33.71
C ASN A 570 1.00 3.89 -33.91
N ALA A 571 0.71 2.61 -33.68
CA ALA A 571 -0.65 2.10 -33.72
C ALA A 571 -1.45 2.68 -32.55
N CYS A 572 -2.59 3.30 -32.85
CA CYS A 572 -3.44 3.89 -31.82
C CYS A 572 -4.40 2.84 -31.26
N ILE A 573 -3.84 1.91 -30.47
CA ILE A 573 -4.58 0.79 -29.88
C ILE A 573 -4.96 1.08 -28.42
N ASN A 574 -4.12 1.84 -27.70
CA ASN A 574 -4.29 2.20 -26.30
C ASN A 574 -4.15 3.72 -26.10
N GLY A 575 -4.99 4.28 -25.23
CA GLY A 575 -5.01 5.72 -24.89
C GLY A 575 -5.96 6.55 -25.76
N ASP A 576 -6.04 7.85 -25.47
CA ASP A 576 -6.92 8.77 -26.18
C ASP A 576 -6.32 9.20 -27.53
N CYS A 577 -6.85 8.61 -28.61
CA CYS A 577 -6.44 8.89 -29.99
C CYS A 577 -6.90 10.27 -30.51
N SER A 578 -7.70 11.02 -29.75
CA SER A 578 -8.01 12.41 -30.07
C SER A 578 -6.87 13.36 -29.67
N LEU A 579 -6.06 12.96 -28.68
CA LEU A 579 -4.90 13.73 -28.23
C LEU A 579 -3.75 13.67 -29.23
N PRO A 580 -2.96 14.74 -29.40
CA PRO A 580 -1.80 14.71 -30.27
C PRO A 580 -0.68 13.82 -29.73
N GLY A 581 0.14 13.29 -30.64
CA GLY A 581 1.33 12.51 -30.28
C GLY A 581 2.43 13.39 -29.68
N VAL A 582 3.06 12.93 -28.59
CA VAL A 582 4.09 13.70 -27.87
C VAL A 582 5.28 14.10 -28.75
N CYS A 583 5.67 13.26 -29.71
CA CYS A 583 6.76 13.55 -30.64
C CYS A 583 6.40 14.66 -31.65
N VAL A 584 5.12 14.83 -31.97
CA VAL A 584 4.66 15.85 -32.94
C VAL A 584 4.87 17.25 -32.38
N PHE A 585 4.61 17.44 -31.08
CA PHE A 585 4.66 18.75 -30.43
C PHE A 585 6.06 19.23 -30.05
N LEU A 586 7.00 18.32 -29.84
CA LEU A 586 8.37 18.68 -29.41
C LEU A 586 9.37 18.75 -30.56
N HIS A 587 9.05 18.17 -31.71
CA HIS A 587 9.88 18.21 -32.92
C HIS A 587 9.27 19.03 -34.07
N GLY A 588 7.99 19.39 -33.99
CA GLY A 588 7.33 20.35 -34.89
C GLY A 588 7.46 21.76 -34.33
#